data_AF-A0A938FIB9-F1
#
_entry.id   AF-A0A938FIB9-F1
#
_cell.length_a   1.000
_cell.length_b   1.000
_cell.length_c   1.000
_cell.angle_alpha   90.00
_cell.angle_beta   90.00
_cell.angle_gamma   90.00
#
_symmetry.space_group_name_H-M   'P 1'
#
loop_
_entity.id
_entity.type
_entity.pdbx_description
1 polymer ?
#
loop_
_entity_poly.entity_id
_entity_poly.type
_entity_poly.pdbx_seq_one_letter_code
_entity_poly.pdbx_strand_id
1 'polypeptide(L)' 'METRNALRATASVRAFAAKTVDDAVVYDILDDARFAPSGGNRQPWRV' A
#
# COMPACT_ATOMS: atom_id res chain seq x y z
N MET A 1 -8.78 -4.24 8.84
CA MET A 1 -9.88 -4.17 7.85
C MET A 1 -10.09 -5.56 7.28
N GLU A 2 -11.30 -5.97 6.93
CA GLU A 2 -11.52 -7.24 6.24
C GLU A 2 -11.18 -7.09 4.74
N THR A 3 -10.59 -8.12 4.13
CA THR A 3 -10.00 -8.05 2.78
C THR A 3 -11.03 -7.74 1.69
N ARG A 4 -12.23 -8.31 1.75
CA ARG A 4 -13.30 -8.03 0.79
C ARG A 4 -13.73 -6.56 0.86
N ASN A 5 -13.75 -5.96 2.04
CA ASN A 5 -14.03 -4.54 2.20
C ASN A 5 -12.93 -3.68 1.58
N ALA A 6 -11.65 -4.00 1.80
CA ALA A 6 -10.53 -3.27 1.20
C ALA A 6 -10.57 -3.26 -0.34
N LEU A 7 -10.90 -4.40 -0.95
CA LEU A 7 -11.01 -4.56 -2.40
C LEU A 7 -12.16 -3.74 -3.00
N ARG A 8 -13.27 -3.56 -2.27
CA ARG A 8 -14.44 -2.81 -2.77
C ARG A 8 -14.38 -1.32 -2.48
N ALA A 9 -13.71 -0.93 -1.40
CA ALA A 9 -13.61 0.46 -0.96
C ALA A 9 -12.44 1.21 -1.60
N THR A 10 -11.42 0.51 -2.12
CA THR A 10 -10.28 1.14 -2.79
C THR A 10 -10.74 1.95 -4.00
N ALA A 11 -10.33 3.22 -4.07
CA ALA A 11 -10.66 4.14 -5.15
C ALA A 11 -9.40 4.72 -5.81
N SER A 12 -9.51 5.08 -7.10
CA SER A 12 -8.48 5.88 -7.79
C SER A 12 -8.64 7.36 -7.45
N VAL A 13 -8.19 7.76 -6.25
CA VAL A 13 -8.28 9.12 -5.72
C VAL A 13 -7.38 10.07 -6.52
N ARG A 14 -7.88 11.25 -6.89
CA ARG A 14 -7.17 12.28 -7.69
C ARG A 14 -7.12 13.67 -7.04
N ALA A 15 -7.70 13.82 -5.85
CA ALA A 15 -7.68 15.06 -5.07
C ALA A 15 -7.50 14.72 -3.59
N PHE A 16 -6.62 15.45 -2.91
CA PHE A 16 -6.22 15.18 -1.52
C PHE A 16 -6.43 16.44 -0.66
N ALA A 17 -6.78 16.24 0.61
CA ALA A 17 -6.75 17.31 1.58
C ALA A 17 -5.30 17.71 1.90
N ALA A 18 -5.09 18.94 2.40
CA ALA A 18 -3.79 19.41 2.89
C ALA A 18 -3.43 18.80 4.26
N LYS A 19 -3.65 17.50 4.44
CA LYS A 19 -3.37 16.74 5.66
C LYS A 19 -2.16 15.85 5.42
N THR A 20 -1.18 15.93 6.31
CA THR A 20 -0.01 15.05 6.28
C THR A 20 -0.36 13.63 6.74
N VAL A 21 0.44 12.67 6.27
CA VAL A 21 0.42 11.28 6.70
C VAL A 21 1.69 11.05 7.52
N ASP A 22 1.58 10.31 8.62
CA ASP A 22 2.74 9.94 9.45
C ASP A 22 3.59 8.90 8.71
N ASP A 23 4.91 9.00 8.83
CA ASP A 23 5.86 8.07 8.24
C ASP A 23 5.60 6.63 8.70
N ALA A 24 5.16 6.42 9.94
CA ALA A 24 4.82 5.09 10.46
C ALA A 24 3.73 4.40 9.61
N VAL A 25 2.73 5.16 9.15
CA VAL A 25 1.66 4.63 8.29
C VAL A 25 2.23 4.21 6.93
N VAL A 26 3.18 4.97 6.39
CA VAL A 26 3.85 4.62 5.14
C VAL A 26 4.70 3.36 5.31
N TYR A 27 5.43 3.24 6.42
CA TYR A 27 6.23 2.05 6.71
C TYR A 27 5.36 0.80 6.86
N ASP A 28 4.22 0.88 7.55
CA ASP A 28 3.31 -0.25 7.71
C ASP A 28 2.78 -0.75 6.34
N ILE A 29 2.42 0.16 5.44
CA ILE A 29 1.98 -0.19 4.07
C ILE A 29 3.09 -0.91 3.30
N LEU A 30 4.34 -0.44 3.43
CA LEU A 30 5.49 -1.03 2.74
C LEU A 30 5.89 -2.39 3.35
N ASP A 31 5.72 -2.58 4.66
CA ASP A 31 5.95 -3.88 5.31
C ASP A 31 4.95 -4.93 4.81
N ASP A 32 3.68 -4.57 4.62
CA ASP A 32 2.69 -5.46 4.00
C ASP A 32 3.03 -5.73 2.52
N ALA A 33 3.42 -4.69 1.77
CA ALA A 33 3.66 -4.79 0.33
C ALA A 33 4.82 -5.73 -0.04
N ARG A 34 5.81 -5.92 0.85
CA ARG A 34 6.99 -6.77 0.57
C ARG A 34 6.64 -8.25 0.36
N PHE A 35 5.46 -8.68 0.80
CA PHE A 35 4.96 -10.04 0.60
C PHE A 35 4.31 -10.27 -0.76
N ALA A 36 4.23 -9.25 -1.62
CA ALA A 36 3.72 -9.40 -2.97
C ALA A 36 4.51 -10.48 -3.75
N PRO A 37 3.83 -11.33 -4.54
CA PRO A 37 4.52 -12.30 -5.37
C PRO A 37 5.37 -11.57 -6.43
N SER A 38 6.58 -12.07 -6.67
CA SER A 38 7.46 -11.56 -7.72
C SER A 38 8.09 -12.70 -8.50
N GLY A 39 8.34 -12.47 -9.80
CA GLY A 39 8.94 -13.47 -10.67
C GLY A 39 10.30 -13.91 -10.14
N GLY A 40 10.43 -15.21 -9.82
CA GLY A 40 11.64 -15.77 -9.19
C GLY A 40 11.93 -15.23 -7.79
N ASN A 41 10.94 -14.68 -7.09
CA ASN A 41 11.08 -13.99 -5.80
C ASN A 41 12.19 -12.91 -5.80
N ARG A 42 12.41 -12.25 -6.94
CA ARG A 42 13.49 -11.26 -7.08
C ARG A 42 13.24 -9.97 -6.32
N GLN A 43 11.97 -9.68 -6.00
CA GLN A 43 11.55 -8.45 -5.34
C GLN A 43 12.19 -7.20 -6.01
N PRO A 44 11.99 -6.99 -7.33
CA PRO A 44 12.75 -6.01 -8.13
C PRO A 44 12.24 -4.58 -7.92
N TRP A 45 11.95 -4.19 -6.69
CA TRP A 45 11.41 -2.89 -6.32
C TRP A 45 12.34 -2.18 -5.33
N ARG A 46 12.44 -0.87 -5.48
CA ARG A 46 13.00 0.06 -4.51
C ARG A 46 12.03 1.23 -4.40
N VAL A 47 11.66 1.56 -3.17
CA VAL A 47 10.81 2.69 -2.83
C VAL A 47 11.68 3.78 -2.21
#